data_AF-A0A3A0VD48-F1
#
_entry.id   AF-A0A3A0VD48-F1
#
_cell.length_a   1.000
_cell.length_b   1.000
_cell.length_c   1.000
_cell.angle_alpha   90.00
_cell.angle_beta   90.00
_cell.angle_gamma   90.00
#
_symmetry.space_group_name_H-M   'P 1'
#
loop_
_entity.id
_entity.type
_entity.pdbx_description
1 polymer ?
#
loop_
_entity_poly.entity_id
_entity_poly.type
_entity_poly.pdbx_seq_one_letter_code
_entity_poly.pdbx_strand_id
1 'polypeptide(L)'
;LPVLSDLYQSIHQKCDTYDLYDNASYELQGIRSKISSTNQRIKQNLDKIVKSQANQKKLSDAIVTVRNERNVIPVKAEYRQDFNGIVHDQSASGQTLYIEPSSIVEMSNQISRLKNDEAIERERILSALTVEVAEEADACLISESIMGQIDFLTAKARYASSIKGTKPQFTKDRTVYLPKAFHPLLDKQTVVANTIEFAQDIETVIITGPNTGGKTVTLKTLGLIIVMAQSGILIPTLDGSQLSIFENVYCDIGDEQSIE
;
A
#
# COMPACT_ATOMS: atom_id res chain seq x y z
N LEU A 1 -5.82 2.46 23.33
CA LEU A 1 -4.75 1.89 22.49
C LEU A 1 -3.44 2.03 23.25
N PRO A 2 -2.54 1.04 23.19
CA PRO A 2 -1.16 1.18 23.68
C PRO A 2 -0.51 2.48 23.21
N VAL A 3 0.36 3.07 24.04
CA VAL A 3 1.04 4.32 23.71
C VAL A 3 2.36 3.99 23.02
N LEU A 4 2.40 4.15 21.70
CA LEU A 4 3.57 3.87 20.85
C LEU A 4 4.29 5.15 20.39
N SER A 5 4.09 6.26 21.11
CA SER A 5 4.58 7.58 20.70
C SER A 5 6.10 7.66 20.61
N ASP A 6 6.82 6.99 21.52
CA ASP A 6 8.28 7.02 21.54
C ASP A 6 8.86 6.23 20.36
N LEU A 7 8.33 5.03 20.09
CA LEU A 7 8.67 4.24 18.90
C LEU A 7 8.37 5.01 17.61
N TYR A 8 7.19 5.63 17.53
CA TYR A 8 6.79 6.46 16.40
C TYR A 8 7.79 7.59 16.14
N GLN A 9 8.18 8.32 17.19
CA GLN A 9 9.15 9.42 17.09
C GLN A 9 10.54 8.91 16.69
N SER A 10 11.00 7.80 17.26
CA SER A 10 12.30 7.22 16.93
C SER A 10 12.41 6.87 15.44
N ILE A 11 11.38 6.20 14.90
CA ILE A 11 11.31 5.87 13.46
C ILE A 11 11.27 7.15 12.63
N HIS A 12 10.37 8.09 12.93
CA HIS A 12 10.19 9.33 12.15
C HIS A 12 11.36 10.31 12.22
N GLN A 13 12.26 10.18 13.21
CA GLN A 13 13.48 10.99 13.27
C GLN A 13 14.62 10.39 12.43
N LYS A 14 14.55 9.10 12.10
CA LYS A 14 15.65 8.37 11.44
C LYS A 14 15.34 8.04 9.98
N CYS A 15 14.09 7.85 9.59
CA CYS A 15 13.74 7.46 8.22
C CYS A 15 12.35 7.89 7.75
N ASP A 16 12.19 7.91 6.43
CA ASP A 16 10.89 7.95 5.77
C ASP A 16 10.55 6.61 5.10
N THR A 17 9.56 6.62 4.20
CA THR A 17 9.10 5.44 3.46
C THR A 17 10.17 4.83 2.55
N TYR A 18 11.15 5.61 2.11
CA TYR A 18 12.12 5.22 1.08
C TYR A 18 13.55 5.13 1.60
N ASP A 19 13.93 5.98 2.55
CA ASP A 19 15.31 6.04 3.01
C ASP A 19 15.52 6.52 4.46
N LEU A 20 16.71 6.25 4.99
CA LEU A 20 17.24 6.92 6.17
C LEU A 20 17.56 8.38 5.87
N TYR A 21 17.30 9.25 6.82
CA TYR A 21 17.77 10.64 6.75
C TYR A 21 19.29 10.73 6.97
N ASP A 22 19.91 11.76 6.41
CA ASP A 22 21.35 11.98 6.54
C ASP A 22 21.81 12.05 8.00
N ASN A 23 20.96 12.59 8.87
CA ASN A 23 21.19 12.75 10.31
C ASN A 23 20.66 11.58 11.15
N ALA A 24 20.27 10.45 10.56
CA ALA A 24 19.84 9.27 11.30
C ALA A 24 20.93 8.75 12.25
N SER A 25 22.20 9.00 11.91
CA SER A 25 23.33 8.89 12.83
C SER A 25 24.43 9.89 12.46
N TYR A 26 25.29 10.24 13.43
CA TYR A 26 26.48 11.06 13.17
C TYR A 26 27.44 10.40 12.16
N GLU A 27 27.53 9.08 12.19
CA GLU A 27 28.40 8.31 11.29
C GLU A 27 27.87 8.33 9.85
N LEU A 28 26.57 8.08 9.65
CA LEU A 28 25.91 8.15 8.35
C LEU A 28 26.02 9.56 7.76
N GLN A 29 25.79 10.58 8.58
CA GLN A 29 25.94 11.98 8.17
C GLN A 29 27.37 12.27 7.67
N GLY A 30 28.37 11.78 8.41
CA GLY A 30 29.78 11.91 8.06
C GLY A 30 30.12 11.21 6.74
N ILE A 31 29.63 9.99 6.53
CA ILE A 31 29.83 9.21 5.31
C ILE A 31 29.19 9.92 4.11
N ARG A 32 27.91 10.29 4.19
CA ARG A 32 27.19 10.98 3.11
C ARG A 32 27.81 12.32 2.75
N SER A 33 28.25 13.09 3.75
CA SER A 33 28.97 14.35 3.54
C SER A 33 30.30 14.14 2.80
N LYS A 34 31.05 13.07 3.13
CA LYS A 34 32.28 12.69 2.42
C LYS A 34 32.01 12.24 0.99
N ILE A 35 30.93 11.49 0.75
CA ILE A 35 30.51 11.07 -0.60
C ILE A 35 30.17 12.31 -1.44
N SER A 36 29.33 13.20 -0.92
CA SER A 36 28.90 14.42 -1.60
C SER A 36 30.08 15.33 -1.95
N SER A 37 30.97 15.61 -0.98
CA SER A 37 32.15 16.44 -1.21
C SER A 37 33.15 15.82 -2.18
N THR A 38 33.35 14.50 -2.14
CA THR A 38 34.22 13.79 -3.09
C THR A 38 33.64 13.81 -4.50
N ASN A 39 32.32 13.58 -4.65
CA ASN A 39 31.63 13.71 -5.93
C ASN A 39 31.76 15.11 -6.52
N GLN A 40 31.63 16.15 -5.71
CA GLN A 40 31.80 17.54 -6.15
C GLN A 40 33.22 17.79 -6.68
N ARG A 41 34.25 17.26 -6.00
CA ARG A 41 35.66 17.34 -6.44
C ARG A 41 35.90 16.60 -7.76
N ILE A 42 35.33 15.39 -7.92
CA ILE A 42 35.39 14.64 -9.19
C ILE A 42 34.76 15.45 -10.31
N LYS A 43 33.55 15.96 -10.11
CA LYS A 43 32.84 16.77 -11.10
C LYS A 43 33.63 18.01 -11.50
N GLN A 44 34.20 18.74 -10.54
CA GLN A 44 35.04 19.91 -10.81
C GLN A 44 36.30 19.55 -11.62
N ASN A 45 36.95 18.42 -11.33
CA ASN A 45 38.12 17.97 -12.08
C ASN A 45 37.76 17.56 -13.51
N LEU A 46 36.67 16.81 -13.69
CA LEU A 46 36.19 16.42 -15.01
C LEU A 46 35.72 17.63 -15.83
N ASP A 47 35.01 18.58 -15.21
CA ASP A 47 34.58 19.81 -15.87
C ASP A 47 35.78 20.62 -16.38
N LYS A 48 36.88 20.69 -15.61
CA LYS A 48 38.13 21.34 -16.07
C LYS A 48 38.73 20.64 -17.28
N ILE A 49 38.71 19.31 -17.30
CA ILE A 49 39.24 18.51 -18.42
C ILE A 49 38.37 18.72 -19.67
N VAL A 50 37.06 18.67 -19.50
CA VAL A 50 36.08 18.75 -20.60
C VAL A 50 35.98 20.17 -21.19
N LYS A 51 36.04 21.21 -20.35
CA LYS A 51 35.94 22.62 -20.79
C LYS A 51 37.25 23.20 -21.33
N SER A 52 38.37 22.50 -21.21
CA SER A 52 39.65 22.92 -21.78
C SER A 52 39.56 22.95 -23.32
N GLN A 53 39.88 24.10 -23.93
CA GLN A 53 39.85 24.27 -25.39
C GLN A 53 40.75 23.26 -26.12
N ALA A 54 41.87 22.86 -25.51
CA ALA A 54 42.78 21.86 -26.08
C ALA A 54 42.15 20.46 -26.15
N ASN A 55 41.23 20.16 -25.24
CA ASN A 55 40.60 18.85 -25.12
C ASN A 55 39.31 18.74 -25.92
N GLN A 56 38.58 19.85 -26.14
CA GLN A 56 37.30 19.83 -26.87
C GLN A 56 37.39 19.20 -28.26
N LYS A 57 38.49 19.40 -28.99
CA LYS A 57 38.68 18.79 -30.32
C LYS A 57 38.92 17.27 -30.27
N LYS A 58 39.41 16.78 -29.12
CA LYS A 58 39.79 15.39 -28.86
C LYS A 58 38.64 14.56 -28.28
N LEU A 59 37.65 15.21 -27.69
CA LEU A 59 36.44 14.58 -27.16
C LEU A 59 35.42 14.32 -28.27
N SER A 60 34.68 13.22 -28.15
CA SER A 60 33.52 12.94 -29.02
C SER A 60 32.32 13.80 -28.61
N ASP A 61 32.15 13.99 -27.29
CA ASP A 61 31.17 14.89 -26.71
C ASP A 61 31.79 15.59 -25.49
N ALA A 62 31.57 16.89 -25.34
CA ALA A 62 32.11 17.69 -24.26
C ALA A 62 31.21 17.64 -23.02
N ILE A 63 30.79 16.43 -22.62
CA ILE A 63 30.00 16.18 -21.42
C ILE A 63 30.59 15.03 -20.61
N VAL A 64 30.48 15.13 -19.29
CA VAL A 64 30.76 14.01 -18.39
C VAL A 64 29.61 13.00 -18.50
N THR A 65 29.96 11.73 -18.64
CA THR A 65 28.97 10.63 -18.71
C THR A 65 29.28 9.60 -17.65
N VAL A 66 28.32 8.73 -17.36
CA VAL A 66 28.50 7.60 -16.43
C VAL A 66 28.46 6.29 -17.20
N ARG A 67 29.46 5.43 -17.00
CA ARG A 67 29.54 4.07 -17.53
C ARG A 67 29.95 3.13 -16.42
N ASN A 68 29.23 2.01 -16.26
CA ASN A 68 29.49 1.03 -15.20
C ASN A 68 29.64 1.70 -13.82
N GLU A 69 28.76 2.66 -13.52
CA GLU A 69 28.77 3.47 -12.30
C GLU A 69 30.01 4.36 -12.07
N ARG A 70 30.87 4.51 -13.08
CA ARG A 70 32.07 5.35 -13.05
C ARG A 70 31.85 6.60 -13.90
N ASN A 71 32.35 7.73 -13.40
CA ASN A 71 32.36 8.98 -14.17
C ASN A 71 33.46 8.92 -15.22
N VAL A 72 33.10 9.11 -16.48
CA VAL A 72 33.98 8.94 -17.64
C VAL A 72 33.79 10.10 -18.62
N ILE A 73 34.84 10.34 -19.41
CA ILE A 73 34.83 11.29 -20.52
C ILE A 73 34.88 10.53 -21.85
N PRO A 74 34.05 10.90 -22.85
CA PRO A 74 34.06 10.26 -24.16
C PRO A 74 35.15 10.85 -25.04
N VAL A 75 36.22 10.09 -25.25
CA VAL A 75 37.42 10.47 -26.02
C VAL A 75 37.37 9.79 -27.40
N LYS A 76 37.68 10.51 -28.48
CA LYS A 76 37.83 9.87 -29.80
C LYS A 76 38.99 8.87 -29.77
N ALA A 77 38.80 7.69 -30.35
CA ALA A 77 39.76 6.60 -30.26
C ALA A 77 41.19 6.99 -30.70
N GLU A 78 41.32 7.88 -31.67
CA GLU A 78 42.59 8.42 -32.18
C GLU A 78 43.38 9.24 -31.15
N TYR A 79 42.72 9.86 -30.17
CA TYR A 79 43.35 10.66 -29.11
C TYR A 79 43.47 9.91 -27.77
N ARG A 80 43.32 8.57 -27.77
CA ARG A 80 43.43 7.75 -26.54
C ARG A 80 44.69 8.07 -25.73
N GLN A 81 45.85 8.19 -26.39
CA GLN A 81 47.14 8.39 -25.73
C GLN A 81 47.26 9.74 -25.02
N ASP A 82 46.42 10.72 -25.39
CA ASP A 82 46.45 12.06 -24.80
C ASP A 82 45.76 12.12 -23.42
N PHE A 83 44.97 11.09 -23.08
CA PHE A 83 44.23 11.01 -21.82
C PHE A 83 44.70 9.80 -21.02
N ASN A 84 45.49 10.06 -19.97
CA ASN A 84 45.94 9.02 -19.06
C ASN A 84 44.79 8.57 -18.14
N GLY A 85 44.37 7.31 -18.24
CA GLY A 85 43.22 6.80 -17.50
C GLY A 85 42.85 5.36 -17.85
N ILE A 86 41.77 4.88 -17.22
CA ILE A 86 41.24 3.53 -17.40
C ILE A 86 40.09 3.59 -18.40
N VAL A 87 40.06 2.70 -19.38
CA VAL A 87 38.94 2.62 -20.32
C VAL A 87 37.90 1.66 -19.79
N HIS A 88 36.69 2.17 -19.57
CA HIS A 88 35.57 1.42 -19.00
C HIS A 88 34.62 0.86 -20.05
N ASP A 89 34.56 1.49 -21.21
CA ASP A 89 33.64 1.11 -22.29
C ASP A 89 34.09 1.69 -23.65
N GLN A 90 33.52 1.17 -24.73
CA GLN A 90 33.74 1.62 -26.10
C GLN A 90 32.43 1.67 -26.89
N SER A 91 32.26 2.67 -27.76
CA SER A 91 31.07 2.75 -28.63
C SER A 91 30.99 1.57 -29.60
N ALA A 92 29.78 1.22 -30.06
CA ALA A 92 29.58 0.13 -31.03
C ALA A 92 30.38 0.30 -32.33
N SER A 93 30.61 1.54 -32.76
CA SER A 93 31.44 1.89 -33.92
C SER A 93 32.96 1.81 -33.66
N GLY A 94 33.37 1.62 -32.40
CA GLY A 94 34.76 1.67 -31.97
C GLY A 94 35.38 3.07 -31.89
N GLN A 95 34.69 4.10 -32.37
CA GLN A 95 35.25 5.45 -32.54
C GLN A 95 35.35 6.27 -31.26
N THR A 96 34.58 5.93 -30.22
CA THR A 96 34.58 6.64 -28.93
C THR A 96 34.97 5.68 -27.81
N LEU A 97 35.93 6.10 -26.99
CA LEU A 97 36.37 5.41 -25.78
C LEU A 97 35.89 6.18 -24.56
N TYR A 98 35.31 5.47 -23.59
CA TYR A 98 34.86 6.06 -22.33
C TYR A 98 35.97 5.87 -21.29
N ILE A 99 36.68 6.96 -21.00
CA ILE A 99 37.90 6.93 -20.18
C ILE A 99 37.61 7.59 -18.82
N GLU A 100 37.97 6.91 -17.73
CA GLU A 100 38.11 7.50 -16.39
C GLU A 100 39.53 8.06 -16.23
N PRO A 101 39.71 9.39 -16.17
CA PRO A 101 41.03 9.97 -16.01
C PRO A 101 41.71 9.55 -14.71
N SER A 102 43.01 9.30 -14.75
CA SER A 102 43.85 8.99 -13.59
C SER A 102 43.71 9.99 -12.43
N SER A 103 43.41 11.26 -12.74
CA SER A 103 43.17 12.32 -11.76
C SER A 103 41.95 12.11 -10.87
N ILE A 104 41.03 11.20 -11.23
CA ILE A 104 39.82 10.92 -10.46
C ILE A 104 39.71 9.47 -9.97
N VAL A 105 40.58 8.55 -10.43
CA VAL A 105 40.52 7.12 -10.10
C VAL A 105 40.54 6.87 -8.58
N GLU A 106 41.44 7.53 -7.84
CA GLU A 106 41.51 7.38 -6.38
C GLU A 106 40.26 7.90 -5.67
N MET A 107 39.73 9.06 -6.09
CA MET A 107 38.50 9.61 -5.52
C MET A 107 37.29 8.73 -5.84
N SER A 108 37.24 8.16 -7.04
CA SER A 108 36.21 7.22 -7.48
C SER A 108 36.24 5.92 -6.65
N ASN A 109 37.44 5.39 -6.39
CA ASN A 109 37.62 4.25 -5.49
C ASN A 109 37.28 4.59 -4.04
N GLN A 110 37.58 5.81 -3.58
CA GLN A 110 37.18 6.28 -2.26
C GLN A 110 35.65 6.35 -2.12
N ILE A 111 34.93 6.83 -3.14
CA ILE A 111 33.45 6.82 -3.16
C ILE A 111 32.93 5.39 -3.06
N SER A 112 33.52 4.45 -3.81
CA SER A 112 33.10 3.05 -3.76
C SER A 112 33.25 2.46 -2.34
N ARG A 113 34.33 2.78 -1.62
CA ARG A 113 34.50 2.38 -0.22
C ARG A 113 33.47 3.05 0.69
N LEU A 114 33.30 4.36 0.57
CA LEU A 114 32.33 5.11 1.36
C LEU A 114 30.89 4.62 1.16
N LYS A 115 30.52 4.21 -0.05
CA LYS A 115 29.20 3.60 -0.33
C LYS A 115 29.03 2.26 0.38
N ASN A 116 30.09 1.47 0.49
CA ASN A 116 30.05 0.22 1.26
C ASN A 116 29.93 0.52 2.77
N ASP A 117 30.69 1.48 3.28
CA ASP A 117 30.58 1.95 4.65
C ASP A 117 29.16 2.49 4.94
N GLU A 118 28.57 3.22 3.99
CA GLU A 118 27.18 3.69 4.07
C GLU A 118 26.21 2.51 4.19
N ALA A 119 26.38 1.48 3.36
CA ALA A 119 25.51 0.30 3.39
C ALA A 119 25.56 -0.42 4.75
N ILE A 120 26.76 -0.58 5.31
CA ILE A 120 26.97 -1.19 6.64
C ILE A 120 26.29 -0.35 7.73
N GLU A 121 26.49 0.97 7.71
CA GLU A 121 25.89 1.85 8.72
C GLU A 121 24.37 1.90 8.62
N ARG A 122 23.82 1.88 7.40
CA ARG A 122 22.37 1.78 7.18
C ARG A 122 21.80 0.48 7.75
N GLU A 123 22.44 -0.65 7.49
CA GLU A 123 22.02 -1.95 8.02
C GLU A 123 22.03 -1.94 9.55
N ARG A 124 23.06 -1.35 10.16
CA ARG A 124 23.15 -1.19 11.62
C ARG A 124 21.98 -0.37 12.18
N ILE A 125 21.66 0.77 11.58
CA ILE A 125 20.56 1.65 12.02
C ILE A 125 19.21 0.94 11.85
N LEU A 126 18.97 0.30 10.70
CA LEU A 126 17.72 -0.43 10.43
C LEU A 126 17.55 -1.64 11.35
N SER A 127 18.63 -2.35 11.66
CA SER A 127 18.61 -3.46 12.63
C SER A 127 18.26 -2.95 14.03
N ALA A 128 18.81 -1.81 14.46
CA ALA A 128 18.47 -1.21 15.74
C ALA A 128 16.99 -0.80 15.79
N LEU A 129 16.48 -0.14 14.76
CA LEU A 129 15.05 0.20 14.64
C LEU A 129 14.15 -1.04 14.66
N THR A 130 14.59 -2.14 14.03
CA THR A 130 13.85 -3.40 14.03
C THR A 130 13.74 -3.99 15.42
N VAL A 131 14.80 -3.88 16.24
CA VAL A 131 14.77 -4.30 17.64
C VAL A 131 13.82 -3.41 18.45
N GLU A 132 13.84 -2.10 18.27
CA GLU A 132 12.90 -1.18 18.94
C GLU A 132 11.43 -1.53 18.63
N VAL A 133 11.13 -1.92 17.37
CA VAL A 133 9.80 -2.40 16.99
C VAL A 133 9.47 -3.76 17.64
N ALA A 134 10.44 -4.67 17.69
CA ALA A 134 10.25 -6.00 18.27
C ALA A 134 9.97 -5.95 19.78
N GLU A 135 10.56 -5.01 20.51
CA GLU A 135 10.29 -4.77 21.93
C GLU A 135 8.83 -4.35 22.18
N GLU A 136 8.22 -3.65 21.23
CA GLU A 136 6.82 -3.18 21.28
C GLU A 136 5.84 -4.06 20.47
N ALA A 137 6.25 -5.30 20.11
CA ALA A 137 5.47 -6.16 19.21
C ALA A 137 4.05 -6.45 19.73
N ASP A 138 3.91 -6.78 21.02
CA ASP A 138 2.61 -7.06 21.64
C ASP A 138 1.69 -5.84 21.59
N ALA A 139 2.23 -4.65 21.87
CA ALA A 139 1.50 -3.39 21.80
C ALA A 139 1.05 -3.06 20.36
N CYS A 140 1.89 -3.35 19.37
CA CYS A 140 1.54 -3.23 17.95
C CYS A 140 0.38 -4.17 17.57
N LEU A 141 0.45 -5.45 17.95
CA LEU A 141 -0.58 -6.44 17.64
C LEU A 141 -1.92 -6.13 18.32
N ILE A 142 -1.89 -5.67 19.58
CA ILE A 142 -3.10 -5.21 20.28
C ILE A 142 -3.72 -4.01 19.55
N SER A 143 -2.88 -3.07 19.11
CA SER A 143 -3.33 -1.89 18.39
C SER A 143 -3.98 -2.26 17.05
N GLU A 144 -3.34 -3.16 16.29
CA GLU A 144 -3.85 -3.68 15.02
C GLU A 144 -5.23 -4.34 15.20
N SER A 145 -5.36 -5.22 16.20
CA SER A 145 -6.61 -5.93 16.46
C SER A 145 -7.76 -4.97 16.82
N ILE A 146 -7.50 -4.00 17.71
CA ILE A 146 -8.50 -3.01 18.11
C ILE A 146 -8.87 -2.11 16.92
N MET A 147 -7.88 -1.67 16.14
CA MET A 147 -8.12 -0.85 14.96
C MET A 147 -8.95 -1.60 13.91
N GLY A 148 -8.66 -2.89 13.68
CA GLY A 148 -9.46 -3.74 12.80
C GLY A 148 -10.91 -3.87 13.26
N GLN A 149 -11.15 -4.02 14.57
CA GLN A 149 -12.52 -4.03 15.11
C GLN A 149 -13.25 -2.70 14.91
N ILE A 150 -12.57 -1.57 15.18
CA ILE A 150 -13.14 -0.23 15.01
C ILE A 150 -13.46 0.03 13.53
N ASP A 151 -12.54 -0.35 12.62
CA ASP A 151 -12.75 -0.21 11.18
C ASP A 151 -13.96 -1.04 10.72
N PHE A 152 -14.06 -2.30 11.15
CA PHE A 152 -15.19 -3.17 10.83
C PHE A 152 -16.53 -2.62 11.35
N LEU A 153 -16.58 -2.14 12.59
CA LEU A 153 -17.77 -1.51 13.15
C LEU A 153 -18.15 -0.23 12.40
N THR A 154 -17.15 0.58 12.02
CA THR A 154 -17.35 1.80 11.22
C THR A 154 -17.87 1.46 9.82
N ALA A 155 -17.35 0.41 9.19
CA ALA A 155 -17.83 -0.09 7.91
C ALA A 155 -19.29 -0.55 7.98
N LYS A 156 -19.68 -1.30 9.03
CA LYS A 156 -21.08 -1.67 9.28
C LYS A 156 -21.99 -0.46 9.44
N ALA A 157 -21.56 0.54 10.22
CA ALA A 157 -22.34 1.77 10.43
C ALA A 157 -22.52 2.57 9.13
N ARG A 158 -21.45 2.71 8.33
CA ARG A 158 -21.49 3.38 7.02
C ARG A 158 -22.40 2.63 6.04
N TYR A 159 -22.27 1.30 5.98
CA TYR A 159 -23.13 0.47 5.14
C TYR A 159 -24.60 0.62 5.54
N ALA A 160 -24.90 0.51 6.84
CA ALA A 160 -26.23 0.73 7.38
C ALA A 160 -26.80 2.10 7.01
N SER A 161 -26.01 3.17 7.17
CA SER A 161 -26.43 4.52 6.75
C SER A 161 -26.73 4.58 5.26
N SER A 162 -25.93 3.90 4.42
CA SER A 162 -26.14 3.89 2.98
C SER A 162 -27.46 3.23 2.59
N ILE A 163 -27.85 2.14 3.27
CA ILE A 163 -29.08 1.40 3.01
C ILE A 163 -30.25 1.85 3.89
N LYS A 164 -30.09 2.90 4.71
CA LYS A 164 -31.07 3.30 5.75
C LYS A 164 -31.48 2.13 6.65
N GLY A 165 -30.52 1.28 7.00
CA GLY A 165 -30.73 0.09 7.79
C GLY A 165 -31.11 0.41 9.23
N THR A 166 -31.99 -0.41 9.81
CA THR A 166 -32.50 -0.26 11.17
C THR A 166 -32.07 -1.43 12.05
N LYS A 167 -32.10 -1.23 13.37
CA LYS A 167 -31.76 -2.27 14.35
C LYS A 167 -33.00 -3.11 14.64
N PRO A 168 -32.98 -4.43 14.41
CA PRO A 168 -34.08 -5.29 14.79
C PRO A 168 -34.11 -5.51 16.30
N GLN A 169 -35.29 -5.73 16.84
CA GLN A 169 -35.47 -6.30 18.17
C GLN A 169 -35.44 -7.83 18.07
N PHE A 170 -34.53 -8.46 18.82
CA PHE A 170 -34.52 -9.92 18.92
C PHE A 170 -35.56 -10.42 19.92
N THR A 171 -36.37 -11.39 19.50
CA THR A 171 -37.43 -12.02 20.30
C THR A 171 -37.10 -13.50 20.55
N LYS A 172 -37.65 -14.07 21.64
CA LYS A 172 -37.58 -15.51 21.92
C LYS A 172 -38.73 -16.28 21.26
N ASP A 173 -39.82 -15.58 20.97
CA ASP A 173 -40.96 -16.13 20.26
C ASP A 173 -40.60 -16.34 18.78
N ARG A 174 -41.21 -17.34 18.12
CA ARG A 174 -41.00 -17.64 16.70
C ARG A 174 -41.67 -16.59 15.80
N THR A 175 -41.25 -15.34 15.92
CA THR A 175 -41.81 -14.21 15.20
C THR A 175 -40.79 -13.59 14.24
N VAL A 176 -41.30 -13.19 13.08
CA VAL A 176 -40.58 -12.36 12.12
C VAL A 176 -41.52 -11.23 11.75
N TYR A 177 -41.06 -10.00 11.92
CA TYR A 177 -41.78 -8.82 11.49
C TYR A 177 -40.80 -7.83 10.86
N LEU A 178 -40.91 -7.66 9.54
CA LEU A 178 -40.01 -6.84 8.73
C LEU A 178 -40.86 -5.86 7.90
N PRO A 179 -41.25 -4.71 8.47
CA PRO A 179 -42.08 -3.73 7.79
C PRO A 179 -41.31 -3.01 6.68
N LYS A 180 -41.85 -2.98 5.45
CA LYS A 180 -41.19 -2.35 4.28
C LYS A 180 -39.72 -2.80 4.12
N ALA A 181 -39.48 -4.10 4.21
CA ALA A 181 -38.19 -4.71 3.92
C ALA A 181 -37.88 -4.71 2.42
N PHE A 182 -36.62 -4.58 2.06
CA PHE A 182 -36.18 -4.64 0.67
C PHE A 182 -34.82 -5.32 0.53
N HIS A 183 -34.52 -5.84 -0.65
CA HIS A 183 -33.22 -6.48 -0.92
C HIS A 183 -32.14 -5.39 -1.10
N PRO A 184 -31.06 -5.38 -0.30
CA PRO A 184 -30.10 -4.26 -0.29
C PRO A 184 -29.18 -4.22 -1.52
N LEU A 185 -29.12 -5.29 -2.32
CA LEU A 185 -28.39 -5.33 -3.60
C LEU A 185 -29.22 -4.83 -4.80
N LEU A 186 -30.54 -4.65 -4.64
CA LEU A 186 -31.36 -4.07 -5.69
C LEU A 186 -31.19 -2.55 -5.76
N ASP A 187 -31.38 -1.98 -6.94
CA ASP A 187 -31.32 -0.54 -7.12
C ASP A 187 -32.34 0.18 -6.23
N LYS A 188 -31.84 1.11 -5.40
CA LYS A 188 -32.62 1.85 -4.41
C LYS A 188 -33.73 2.70 -5.01
N GLN A 189 -33.63 3.08 -6.29
CA GLN A 189 -34.64 3.90 -6.95
C GLN A 189 -35.83 3.07 -7.45
N THR A 190 -35.60 1.80 -7.76
CA THR A 190 -36.58 0.92 -8.40
C THR A 190 -37.07 -0.21 -7.48
N VAL A 191 -36.35 -0.51 -6.40
CA VAL A 191 -36.70 -1.57 -5.47
C VAL A 191 -38.06 -1.32 -4.79
N VAL A 192 -38.90 -2.34 -4.80
CA VAL A 192 -40.20 -2.33 -4.11
C VAL A 192 -40.04 -2.97 -2.74
N ALA A 193 -40.37 -2.22 -1.69
CA ALA A 193 -40.33 -2.70 -0.32
C ALA A 193 -41.60 -3.49 0.04
N ASN A 194 -41.42 -4.64 0.71
CA ASN A 194 -42.50 -5.54 1.12
C ASN A 194 -42.51 -5.72 2.64
N THR A 195 -43.69 -5.83 3.24
CA THR A 195 -43.80 -6.25 4.64
C THR A 195 -43.81 -7.76 4.71
N ILE A 196 -42.91 -8.35 5.52
CA ILE A 196 -42.85 -9.78 5.78
C ILE A 196 -43.19 -10.01 7.25
N GLU A 197 -44.22 -10.82 7.50
CA GLU A 197 -44.72 -11.09 8.84
C GLU A 197 -45.04 -12.58 9.00
N PHE A 198 -44.47 -13.19 10.04
CA PHE A 198 -44.80 -14.54 10.50
C PHE A 198 -45.17 -14.47 11.98
N ALA A 199 -46.44 -14.77 12.27
CA ALA A 199 -46.92 -14.95 13.63
C ALA A 199 -46.43 -16.28 14.20
N GLN A 200 -46.43 -16.39 15.53
CA GLN A 200 -45.83 -17.50 16.28
C GLN A 200 -46.41 -18.89 15.94
N ASP A 201 -47.66 -18.93 15.49
CA ASP A 201 -48.42 -20.13 15.13
C ASP A 201 -48.30 -20.52 13.65
N ILE A 202 -47.56 -19.74 12.85
CA ILE A 202 -47.37 -20.00 11.42
C ILE A 202 -46.09 -20.81 11.21
N GLU A 203 -46.25 -22.09 10.85
CA GLU A 203 -45.13 -22.98 10.53
C GLU A 203 -44.75 -22.99 9.05
N THR A 204 -45.67 -22.61 8.15
CA THR A 204 -45.45 -22.68 6.71
C THR A 204 -46.18 -21.55 5.99
N VAL A 205 -45.47 -20.90 5.07
CA VAL A 205 -46.03 -19.86 4.21
C VAL A 205 -45.86 -20.26 2.75
N ILE A 206 -46.95 -20.23 2.00
CA ILE A 206 -46.96 -20.52 0.56
C ILE A 206 -47.06 -19.20 -0.20
N ILE A 207 -46.03 -18.86 -0.97
CA ILE A 207 -46.01 -17.68 -1.82
C ILE A 207 -46.39 -18.10 -3.25
N THR A 208 -47.54 -17.66 -3.74
CA THR A 208 -48.01 -17.91 -5.11
C THR A 208 -47.95 -16.64 -5.96
N GLY A 209 -48.03 -16.78 -7.29
CA GLY A 209 -47.99 -15.67 -8.23
C GLY A 209 -47.14 -15.96 -9.48
N PRO A 210 -47.09 -15.06 -10.48
CA PRO A 210 -46.27 -15.22 -11.67
C PRO A 210 -44.76 -15.25 -11.32
N ASN A 211 -43.92 -15.86 -12.18
CA ASN A 211 -42.48 -16.03 -11.90
C ASN A 211 -41.73 -14.71 -11.72
N THR A 212 -42.09 -13.68 -12.49
CA THR A 212 -41.56 -12.31 -12.39
C THR A 212 -42.17 -11.48 -11.26
N GLY A 213 -43.02 -12.06 -10.40
CA GLY A 213 -43.70 -11.38 -9.30
C GLY A 213 -42.87 -11.15 -8.03
N GLY A 214 -41.56 -11.35 -8.06
CA GLY A 214 -40.68 -11.06 -6.91
C GLY A 214 -40.68 -12.11 -5.79
N LYS A 215 -41.23 -13.32 -6.03
CA LYS A 215 -41.27 -14.42 -5.03
C LYS A 215 -39.86 -14.81 -4.54
N THR A 216 -38.97 -15.11 -5.48
CA THR A 216 -37.58 -15.49 -5.20
C THR A 216 -36.82 -14.37 -4.48
N VAL A 217 -37.01 -13.11 -4.92
CA VAL A 217 -36.40 -11.94 -4.29
C VAL A 217 -36.87 -11.79 -2.84
N THR A 218 -38.15 -12.03 -2.56
CA THR A 218 -38.70 -11.97 -1.19
C THR A 218 -38.05 -13.01 -0.28
N LEU A 219 -37.91 -14.26 -0.74
CA LEU A 219 -37.23 -15.31 0.02
C LEU A 219 -35.74 -15.00 0.27
N LYS A 220 -35.02 -14.53 -0.76
CA LYS A 220 -33.62 -14.10 -0.63
C LYS A 220 -33.48 -12.90 0.32
N THR A 221 -34.41 -11.95 0.27
CA THR A 221 -34.45 -10.79 1.18
C THR A 221 -34.59 -11.24 2.64
N LEU A 222 -35.53 -12.14 2.92
CA LEU A 222 -35.75 -12.68 4.26
C LEU A 222 -34.49 -13.40 4.78
N GLY A 223 -33.95 -14.35 4.01
CA GLY A 223 -32.76 -15.11 4.42
C GLY A 223 -31.55 -14.22 4.66
N LEU A 224 -31.32 -13.26 3.76
CA LEU A 224 -30.23 -12.29 3.88
C LEU A 224 -30.40 -11.40 5.12
N ILE A 225 -31.60 -10.87 5.38
CA ILE A 225 -31.89 -10.03 6.55
C ILE A 225 -31.61 -10.79 7.86
N ILE A 226 -32.01 -12.06 7.95
CA ILE A 226 -31.76 -12.90 9.13
C ILE A 226 -30.24 -13.02 9.37
N VAL A 227 -29.47 -13.37 8.34
CA VAL A 227 -28.02 -13.52 8.44
C VAL A 227 -27.34 -12.19 8.76
N MET A 228 -27.75 -11.10 8.12
CA MET A 228 -27.24 -9.75 8.40
C MET A 228 -27.47 -9.37 9.86
N ALA A 229 -28.70 -9.53 10.37
CA ALA A 229 -29.05 -9.22 11.75
C ALA A 229 -28.22 -10.03 12.75
N GLN A 230 -28.13 -11.35 12.56
CA GLN A 230 -27.35 -12.24 13.43
C GLN A 230 -25.84 -12.05 13.30
N SER A 231 -25.37 -11.40 12.23
CA SER A 231 -23.99 -10.94 12.06
C SER A 231 -23.73 -9.54 12.64
N GLY A 232 -24.73 -8.94 13.30
CA GLY A 232 -24.65 -7.60 13.88
C GLY A 232 -24.63 -6.47 12.85
N ILE A 233 -25.19 -6.70 11.66
CA ILE A 233 -25.36 -5.69 10.60
C ILE A 233 -26.80 -5.18 10.68
N LEU A 234 -26.99 -3.85 10.60
CA LEU A 234 -28.33 -3.26 10.54
C LEU A 234 -29.02 -3.60 9.20
N ILE A 235 -30.32 -3.79 9.24
CA ILE A 235 -31.07 -4.46 8.16
C ILE A 235 -31.96 -3.49 7.37
N PRO A 236 -32.14 -3.70 6.05
CA PRO A 236 -32.92 -2.83 5.15
C PRO A 236 -34.43 -2.99 5.35
N THR A 237 -34.96 -2.47 6.45
CA THR A 237 -36.40 -2.49 6.80
C THR A 237 -36.75 -1.22 7.58
N LEU A 238 -38.03 -0.86 7.61
CA LEU A 238 -38.51 0.23 8.46
C LEU A 238 -38.31 -0.10 9.95
N ASP A 239 -38.17 0.94 10.77
CA ASP A 239 -37.97 0.80 12.22
C ASP A 239 -39.12 0.04 12.90
N GLY A 240 -38.80 -0.62 14.02
CA GLY A 240 -39.74 -1.49 14.74
C GLY A 240 -39.78 -2.95 14.25
N SER A 241 -38.77 -3.38 13.49
CA SER A 241 -38.64 -4.78 13.07
C SER A 241 -38.35 -5.73 14.24
N GLN A 242 -38.86 -6.95 14.14
CA GLN A 242 -38.67 -8.02 15.13
C GLN A 242 -38.17 -9.29 14.44
N LEU A 243 -37.18 -9.94 15.04
CA LEU A 243 -36.58 -11.17 14.51
C LEU A 243 -36.34 -12.17 15.62
N SER A 244 -36.70 -13.42 15.36
CA SER A 244 -36.22 -14.57 16.15
C SER A 244 -34.73 -14.82 15.89
N ILE A 245 -34.07 -15.52 16.81
CA ILE A 245 -32.75 -16.09 16.56
C ILE A 245 -32.93 -17.44 15.86
N PHE A 246 -32.43 -17.55 14.64
CA PHE A 246 -32.43 -18.79 13.87
C PHE A 246 -31.11 -19.54 14.07
N GLU A 247 -31.19 -20.80 14.51
CA GLU A 247 -30.00 -21.67 14.58
C GLU A 247 -29.49 -22.03 13.19
N ASN A 248 -30.42 -22.22 12.24
CA ASN A 248 -30.11 -22.60 10.88
C ASN A 248 -31.00 -21.83 9.90
N VAL A 249 -30.42 -21.41 8.77
CA VAL A 249 -31.13 -20.83 7.63
C VAL A 249 -30.86 -21.73 6.43
N TYR A 250 -31.85 -22.54 6.06
CA TYR A 250 -31.77 -23.44 4.90
C TYR A 250 -32.39 -22.78 3.68
N CYS A 251 -31.80 -23.04 2.53
CA CYS A 251 -32.22 -22.46 1.26
C CYS A 251 -32.15 -23.53 0.17
N ASP A 252 -33.31 -23.89 -0.36
CA ASP A 252 -33.43 -24.65 -1.61
C ASP A 252 -34.14 -23.74 -2.62
N ILE A 253 -33.34 -22.93 -3.29
CA ILE A 253 -33.77 -22.08 -4.39
C ILE A 253 -33.15 -22.74 -5.62
N GLY A 254 -33.98 -23.12 -6.60
CA GLY A 254 -33.53 -23.72 -7.87
C GLY A 254 -32.61 -22.82 -8.70
N ASP A 255 -32.60 -22.96 -10.04
CA ASP A 255 -31.71 -22.23 -10.97
C ASP A 255 -31.28 -20.83 -10.49
N GLU A 256 -29.99 -20.54 -10.65
CA GLU A 256 -29.31 -19.28 -10.30
C GLU A 256 -29.97 -18.08 -11.02
N GLN A 257 -31.12 -17.65 -10.55
CA GLN A 257 -31.72 -16.39 -10.98
C GLN A 257 -30.90 -15.28 -10.32
N SER A 258 -29.95 -14.75 -11.11
CA SER A 258 -29.21 -13.53 -10.80
C SER A 258 -30.20 -12.41 -10.46
N ILE A 259 -29.92 -11.70 -9.37
CA ILE A 259 -30.61 -10.46 -9.00
C ILE A 259 -29.79 -9.24 -9.46
N GLU A 260 -28.58 -9.47 -10.01
CA GLU A 260 -27.76 -8.47 -10.71
C GLU A 260 -28.28 -8.26 -12.14
#